data_AF-C5KFP6-F1
#
_entry.id   AF-C5KFP6-F1
#
_cell.length_a   1.000
_cell.length_b   1.000
_cell.length_c   1.000
_cell.angle_alpha   90.00
_cell.angle_beta   90.00
_cell.angle_gamma   90.00
#
_symmetry.space_group_name_H-M   'P 1'
#
loop_
_entity.id
_entity.type
_entity.pdbx_description
1 polymer ?
#
loop_
_entity_poly.entity_id
_entity_poly.type
_entity_poly.pdbx_seq_one_letter_code
_entity_poly.pdbx_strand_id
1 'polypeptide(L)'
;MESCVAAFRTALKYYAKKALLDCEEVSFGPEFESPQRYFYQAGDAGRGEWVKGVTAAQCALMVNMIMWVRMVERAFDAYNEGDKEAVQKSSQRVSDLLLDLIRLTQTALDKPQRMKVMCMITLDAHNRDITEKLVQEAVITPDAFQWQAQLKAYWDVEADDCRQKIADAAFWYGYEYLGNGPRLVVTPLTDRIYVTATQALHLNMGCAPAGPAGTGKTETTKDLANAVAKACFVFNASPEMDYQTMGAIFKGLASSGTWGCFDEFNRLVPEVLSVCTVQFKAVCDAVKAKLKVFVLQGDEITLDPSCGAFITMNPGYLGRSELPEGLKALFRPITVMVPDFALIMENMFMAEGFLEAKILAKKFSTLYFLCQDLLSKAPQYDWGMRAIKSVL
;
A
#
# COMPACT_ATOMS: atom_id res chain seq x y z
N MET A 1 -14.39 3.70 -19.32
CA MET A 1 -13.49 3.80 -18.16
C MET A 1 -13.75 5.09 -17.38
N GLU A 2 -13.84 6.25 -18.04
CA GLU A 2 -14.19 7.53 -17.40
C GLU A 2 -15.50 7.49 -16.58
N SER A 3 -16.53 6.78 -17.04
CA SER A 3 -17.79 6.62 -16.30
C SER A 3 -17.62 5.85 -14.98
N CYS A 4 -16.75 4.84 -14.93
CA CYS A 4 -16.48 4.08 -13.71
C CYS A 4 -15.63 4.89 -12.73
N VAL A 5 -14.59 5.56 -13.21
CA VAL A 5 -13.74 6.44 -12.39
C VAL A 5 -14.57 7.57 -11.78
N ALA A 6 -15.44 8.20 -12.57
CA ALA A 6 -16.36 9.22 -12.08
C ALA A 6 -17.32 8.67 -11.02
N ALA A 7 -17.90 7.48 -11.23
CA ALA A 7 -18.77 6.83 -10.25
C ALA A 7 -18.02 6.51 -8.94
N PHE A 8 -16.79 5.97 -9.01
CA PHE A 8 -15.96 5.72 -7.83
C PHE A 8 -15.57 6.99 -7.11
N ARG A 9 -15.23 8.05 -7.85
CA ARG A 9 -14.95 9.36 -7.26
C ARG A 9 -16.17 9.91 -6.54
N THR A 10 -17.36 9.84 -7.14
CA THR A 10 -18.62 10.26 -6.49
C THR A 10 -18.94 9.42 -5.26
N ALA A 11 -18.76 8.10 -5.33
CA ALA A 11 -18.99 7.21 -4.19
C ALA A 11 -18.00 7.50 -3.04
N LEU A 12 -16.70 7.63 -3.34
CA LEU A 12 -15.70 7.97 -2.33
C LEU A 12 -15.97 9.34 -1.73
N LYS A 13 -16.30 10.36 -2.54
CA LYS A 13 -16.74 11.69 -2.09
C LYS A 13 -17.89 11.56 -1.09
N TYR A 14 -18.93 10.81 -1.44
CA TYR A 14 -20.09 10.61 -0.59
C TYR A 14 -19.71 9.97 0.76
N TYR A 15 -18.99 8.85 0.74
CA TYR A 15 -18.64 8.14 1.97
C TYR A 15 -17.61 8.90 2.82
N ALA A 16 -16.62 9.54 2.19
CA ALA A 16 -15.64 10.36 2.90
C ALA A 16 -16.34 11.52 3.59
N LYS A 17 -17.10 12.36 2.87
CA LYS A 17 -17.82 13.50 3.46
C LYS A 17 -18.73 13.08 4.60
N LYS A 18 -19.50 12.00 4.42
CA LYS A 18 -20.35 11.44 5.48
C LYS A 18 -19.54 11.06 6.73
N ALA A 19 -18.39 10.41 6.54
CA ALA A 19 -17.52 10.07 7.66
C ALA A 19 -16.87 11.31 8.32
N LEU A 20 -16.54 12.36 7.56
CA LEU A 20 -16.04 13.62 8.13
C LEU A 20 -17.12 14.39 8.90
N LEU A 21 -18.38 14.33 8.46
CA LEU A 21 -19.54 14.93 9.14
C LEU A 21 -19.81 14.28 10.49
N ASP A 22 -19.71 12.95 10.55
CA ASP A 22 -19.83 12.18 11.80
C ASP A 22 -18.77 12.58 12.85
N CYS A 23 -17.69 13.23 12.41
CA CYS A 23 -16.63 13.77 13.26
C CYS A 23 -16.79 15.26 13.62
N GLU A 24 -17.87 15.94 13.19
CA GLU A 24 -18.19 17.35 13.51
C GLU A 24 -17.16 18.39 13.01
N GLU A 25 -16.44 18.13 11.90
CA GLU A 25 -15.34 19.00 11.45
C GLU A 25 -15.67 19.92 10.26
N VAL A 26 -16.70 19.62 9.46
CA VAL A 26 -17.05 20.42 8.27
C VAL A 26 -18.56 20.39 8.06
N SER A 27 -19.19 21.55 7.84
CA SER A 27 -20.56 21.64 7.32
C SER A 27 -20.53 21.38 5.81
N PHE A 28 -21.19 20.32 5.35
CA PHE A 28 -21.51 20.11 3.94
C PHE A 28 -23.01 20.38 3.71
N GLY A 29 -23.43 20.56 2.46
CA GLY A 29 -24.83 20.87 2.13
C GLY A 29 -25.86 19.85 2.67
N PRO A 30 -27.15 20.21 2.73
CA PRO A 30 -28.21 19.45 3.41
C PRO A 30 -28.43 18.03 2.88
N GLU A 31 -27.94 17.71 1.67
CA GLU A 31 -27.94 16.36 1.11
C GLU A 31 -27.01 15.35 1.82
N PHE A 32 -26.10 15.84 2.67
CA PHE A 32 -25.21 15.02 3.50
C PHE A 32 -25.60 15.03 4.99
N GLU A 33 -26.58 15.85 5.40
CA GLU A 33 -27.13 15.87 6.76
C GLU A 33 -28.08 14.68 6.96
N SER A 34 -27.54 13.59 7.53
CA SER A 34 -28.32 12.44 8.00
C SER A 34 -28.28 12.41 9.54
N PRO A 35 -29.38 12.03 10.23
CA PRO A 35 -29.41 11.99 11.69
C PRO A 35 -28.61 10.82 12.30
N GLN A 36 -27.91 10.03 11.48
CA GLN A 36 -27.27 8.80 11.92
C GLN A 36 -25.75 8.98 11.97
N ARG A 37 -25.25 9.28 13.18
CA ARG A 37 -23.83 9.32 13.54
C ARG A 37 -23.26 7.91 13.55
N TYR A 38 -22.52 7.51 12.51
CA TYR A 38 -22.15 6.10 12.30
C TYR A 38 -20.73 5.73 12.75
N PHE A 39 -19.77 6.65 12.70
CA PHE A 39 -18.36 6.26 12.85
C PHE A 39 -17.79 6.25 14.29
N TYR A 40 -18.24 7.13 15.19
CA TYR A 40 -17.60 7.29 16.51
C TYR A 40 -18.51 7.28 17.74
N GLN A 41 -19.85 7.31 17.60
CA GLN A 41 -20.78 7.26 18.74
C GLN A 41 -21.63 5.99 18.82
N ALA A 42 -21.64 5.15 17.78
CA ALA A 42 -22.34 3.88 17.84
C ALA A 42 -21.44 2.83 18.50
N GLY A 43 -21.90 2.22 19.60
CA GLY A 43 -21.29 1.03 20.20
C GLY A 43 -21.21 -0.15 19.21
N ASP A 44 -20.78 -1.32 19.71
CA ASP A 44 -20.46 -2.59 19.01
C ASP A 44 -21.27 -2.95 17.73
N ALA A 45 -22.50 -2.45 17.54
CA ALA A 45 -23.32 -2.69 16.36
C ALA A 45 -23.01 -1.79 15.12
N GLY A 46 -22.33 -0.65 15.28
CA GLY A 46 -22.23 0.38 14.23
C GLY A 46 -21.26 0.07 13.08
N ARG A 47 -20.04 -0.38 13.41
CA ARG A 47 -18.97 -0.57 12.42
C ARG A 47 -19.24 -1.73 11.48
N GLY A 48 -19.69 -2.87 12.01
CA GLY A 48 -19.96 -4.05 11.21
C GLY A 48 -21.06 -3.82 10.17
N GLU A 49 -22.15 -3.14 10.57
CA GLU A 49 -23.22 -2.76 9.66
C GLU A 49 -22.78 -1.68 8.65
N TRP A 50 -21.95 -0.72 9.07
CA TRP A 50 -21.35 0.23 8.13
C TRP A 50 -20.50 -0.47 7.06
N VAL A 51 -19.60 -1.36 7.47
CA VAL A 51 -18.76 -2.13 6.53
C VAL A 51 -19.64 -2.91 5.56
N LYS A 52 -20.71 -3.57 6.02
CA LYS A 52 -21.65 -4.29 5.14
C LYS A 52 -22.35 -3.34 4.17
N GLY A 53 -22.81 -2.17 4.64
CA GLY A 53 -23.56 -1.18 3.87
C GLY A 53 -22.76 -0.47 2.78
N VAL A 54 -21.44 -0.32 2.92
CA VAL A 54 -20.60 0.24 1.84
C VAL A 54 -20.42 -0.79 0.73
N THR A 55 -20.98 -0.52 -0.44
CA THR A 55 -20.99 -1.46 -1.58
C THR A 55 -19.59 -1.68 -2.15
N ALA A 56 -18.80 -0.62 -2.31
CA ALA A 56 -17.44 -0.70 -2.84
C ALA A 56 -16.40 -0.92 -1.74
N ALA A 57 -15.74 -2.08 -1.73
CA ALA A 57 -14.67 -2.41 -0.78
C ALA A 57 -13.53 -1.37 -0.79
N GLN A 58 -13.15 -0.88 -1.96
CA GLN A 58 -12.13 0.17 -2.12
C GLN A 58 -12.51 1.48 -1.40
N CYS A 59 -13.79 1.87 -1.44
CA CYS A 59 -14.27 3.04 -0.71
C CYS A 59 -14.24 2.81 0.80
N ALA A 60 -14.66 1.61 1.26
CA ALA A 60 -14.63 1.27 2.67
C ALA A 60 -13.21 1.34 3.24
N LEU A 61 -12.23 0.75 2.55
CA LEU A 61 -10.81 0.77 2.93
C LEU A 61 -10.24 2.20 2.97
N MET A 62 -10.57 3.02 1.97
CA MET A 62 -10.06 4.39 1.88
C MET A 62 -10.62 5.27 2.99
N VAL A 63 -11.94 5.21 3.22
CA VAL A 63 -12.57 5.95 4.32
C VAL A 63 -12.01 5.47 5.66
N ASN A 64 -11.80 4.17 5.84
CA ASN A 64 -11.19 3.63 7.05
C ASN A 64 -9.80 4.23 7.32
N MET A 65 -8.95 4.36 6.29
CA MET A 65 -7.65 5.03 6.44
C MET A 65 -7.79 6.50 6.84
N ILE A 66 -8.69 7.25 6.20
CA ILE A 66 -8.93 8.66 6.52
C ILE A 66 -9.37 8.80 7.98
N MET A 67 -10.28 7.93 8.44
CA MET A 67 -10.78 7.97 9.80
C MET A 67 -9.72 7.57 10.83
N TRP A 68 -8.92 6.54 10.54
CA TRP A 68 -7.80 6.16 11.41
C TRP A 68 -6.78 7.29 11.58
N VAL A 69 -6.34 7.91 10.48
CA VAL A 69 -5.41 9.05 10.50
C VAL A 69 -5.97 10.19 11.36
N ARG A 70 -7.23 10.55 11.15
CA ARG A 70 -7.90 11.59 11.95
C ARG A 70 -8.01 11.25 13.42
N MET A 71 -8.34 10.01 13.76
CA MET A 71 -8.45 9.57 15.15
C MET A 71 -7.11 9.68 15.89
N VAL A 72 -6.01 9.33 15.23
CA VAL A 72 -4.67 9.45 15.82
C VAL A 72 -4.24 10.91 15.94
N GLU A 73 -4.44 11.72 14.89
CA GLU A 73 -4.05 13.13 14.91
C GLU A 73 -4.85 13.95 15.95
N ARG A 74 -6.16 13.71 16.08
CA ARG A 74 -6.98 14.30 17.16
C ARG A 74 -6.52 13.87 18.56
N ALA A 75 -6.00 12.66 18.69
CA ALA A 75 -5.46 12.21 19.97
C ALA A 75 -4.17 12.97 20.34
N PHE A 76 -3.37 13.39 19.36
CA PHE A 76 -2.25 14.30 19.58
C PHE A 76 -2.75 15.70 20.00
N ASP A 77 -3.76 16.24 19.34
CA ASP A 77 -4.34 17.54 19.69
C ASP A 77 -4.91 17.53 21.13
N ALA A 78 -5.75 16.54 21.46
CA ALA A 78 -6.32 16.39 22.80
C ALA A 78 -5.23 16.20 23.88
N TYR A 79 -4.13 15.52 23.57
CA TYR A 79 -2.99 15.39 24.46
C TYR A 79 -2.33 16.75 24.77
N ASN A 80 -2.24 17.61 23.74
CA ASN A 80 -1.70 18.97 23.87
C ASN A 80 -2.67 19.91 24.59
N GLU A 81 -3.98 19.68 24.46
CA GLU A 81 -5.03 20.40 25.19
C GLU A 81 -5.18 19.96 26.65
N GLY A 82 -4.61 18.81 27.04
CA GLY A 82 -4.47 18.41 28.44
C GLY A 82 -4.86 16.96 28.76
N ASP A 83 -5.51 16.23 27.85
CA ASP A 83 -5.83 14.80 28.06
C ASP A 83 -4.60 13.93 27.81
N LYS A 84 -3.78 13.76 28.86
CA LYS A 84 -2.53 12.97 28.79
C LYS A 84 -2.73 11.48 28.49
N GLU A 85 -3.96 11.00 28.49
CA GLU A 85 -4.31 9.63 28.14
C GLU A 85 -4.87 9.50 26.71
N ALA A 86 -5.04 10.61 25.98
CA ALA A 86 -5.70 10.62 24.67
C ALA A 86 -5.07 9.64 23.66
N VAL A 87 -3.74 9.61 23.56
CA VAL A 87 -3.00 8.71 22.65
C VAL A 87 -3.16 7.23 23.07
N GLN A 88 -3.20 6.95 24.38
CA GLN A 88 -3.44 5.60 24.89
C GLN A 88 -4.88 5.15 24.61
N LYS A 89 -5.86 6.05 24.80
CA LYS A 89 -7.28 5.80 24.52
C LYS A 89 -7.50 5.53 23.02
N SER A 90 -6.83 6.28 22.13
CA SER A 90 -6.93 6.05 20.69
C SER A 90 -6.31 4.71 20.29
N SER A 91 -5.18 4.31 20.87
CA SER A 91 -4.59 2.98 20.67
C SER A 91 -5.54 1.86 21.07
N GLN A 92 -6.14 1.95 22.27
CA GLN A 92 -7.14 0.97 22.71
C GLN A 92 -8.33 0.93 21.75
N ARG A 93 -8.80 2.09 21.29
CA ARG A 93 -9.92 2.17 20.36
C ARG A 93 -9.60 1.50 19.02
N VAL A 94 -8.40 1.66 18.46
CA VAL A 94 -7.98 0.94 17.24
C VAL A 94 -8.03 -0.57 17.44
N SER A 95 -7.55 -1.05 18.60
CA SER A 95 -7.58 -2.48 18.93
C SER A 95 -9.00 -3.03 19.06
N ASP A 96 -9.91 -2.30 19.71
CA ASP A 96 -11.32 -2.70 19.83
C ASP A 96 -12.00 -2.77 18.46
N LEU A 97 -11.76 -1.75 17.62
CA LEU A 97 -12.26 -1.69 16.25
C LEU A 97 -11.79 -2.91 15.43
N LEU A 98 -10.52 -3.31 15.53
CA LEU A 98 -9.99 -4.51 14.89
C LEU A 98 -10.68 -5.79 15.40
N LEU A 99 -10.84 -5.92 16.72
CA LEU A 99 -11.52 -7.07 17.33
C LEU A 99 -12.96 -7.22 16.83
N ASP A 100 -13.68 -6.12 16.62
CA ASP A 100 -15.04 -6.14 16.04
C ASP A 100 -15.04 -6.73 14.63
N LEU A 101 -14.05 -6.41 13.80
CA LEU A 101 -13.92 -6.98 12.46
C LEU A 101 -13.59 -8.48 12.50
N ILE A 102 -12.70 -8.90 13.42
CA ILE A 102 -12.37 -10.33 13.60
C ILE A 102 -13.60 -11.11 14.08
N ARG A 103 -14.41 -10.53 14.97
CA ARG A 103 -15.70 -11.15 15.37
C ARG A 103 -16.68 -11.18 14.20
N LEU A 104 -16.69 -10.15 13.36
CA LEU A 104 -17.54 -10.10 12.18
C LEU A 104 -17.24 -11.24 11.18
N THR A 105 -15.96 -11.64 11.01
CA THR A 105 -15.63 -12.78 10.13
C THR A 105 -16.13 -14.13 10.66
N GLN A 106 -16.37 -14.25 11.96
CA GLN A 106 -16.98 -15.43 12.57
C GLN A 106 -18.49 -15.53 12.29
N THR A 107 -19.11 -14.48 11.75
CA THR A 107 -20.51 -14.48 11.33
C THR A 107 -20.70 -14.97 9.89
N ALA A 108 -21.95 -15.20 9.49
CA ALA A 108 -22.30 -15.51 8.12
C ALA A 108 -22.15 -14.27 7.23
N LEU A 109 -21.08 -14.25 6.42
CA LEU A 109 -20.81 -13.25 5.39
C LEU A 109 -20.83 -13.92 4.02
N ASP A 110 -21.37 -13.23 3.02
CA ASP A 110 -21.19 -13.65 1.63
C ASP A 110 -19.72 -13.52 1.20
N LYS A 111 -19.35 -14.14 0.07
CA LYS A 111 -17.96 -14.19 -0.38
C LYS A 111 -17.36 -12.78 -0.61
N PRO A 112 -18.05 -11.83 -1.29
CA PRO A 112 -17.55 -10.46 -1.42
C PRO A 112 -17.41 -9.71 -0.09
N GLN A 113 -18.38 -9.81 0.81
CA GLN A 113 -18.32 -9.18 2.14
C GLN A 113 -17.18 -9.77 2.96
N ARG A 114 -17.00 -11.09 2.95
CA ARG A 114 -15.89 -11.75 3.64
C ARG A 114 -14.54 -11.23 3.15
N MET A 115 -14.33 -11.18 1.84
CA MET A 115 -13.09 -10.62 1.26
C MET A 115 -12.85 -9.17 1.66
N LYS A 116 -13.91 -8.34 1.65
CA LYS A 116 -13.84 -6.94 2.09
C LYS A 116 -13.45 -6.83 3.57
N VAL A 117 -14.07 -7.61 4.45
CA VAL A 117 -13.76 -7.62 5.89
C VAL A 117 -12.34 -8.12 6.14
N MET A 118 -11.89 -9.17 5.45
CA MET A 118 -10.50 -9.65 5.53
C MET A 118 -9.50 -8.55 5.13
N CYS A 119 -9.76 -7.82 4.05
CA CYS A 119 -8.90 -6.70 3.65
C CYS A 119 -8.89 -5.56 4.68
N MET A 120 -10.03 -5.29 5.33
CA MET A 120 -10.13 -4.31 6.41
C MET A 120 -9.33 -4.77 7.63
N ILE A 121 -9.39 -6.05 8.01
CA ILE A 121 -8.58 -6.63 9.10
C ILE A 121 -7.09 -6.50 8.78
N THR A 122 -6.68 -6.82 7.55
CA THR A 122 -5.27 -6.71 7.17
C THR A 122 -4.73 -5.28 7.33
N LEU A 123 -5.52 -4.29 6.95
CA LEU A 123 -5.21 -2.88 7.10
C LEU A 123 -5.22 -2.44 8.57
N ASP A 124 -6.25 -2.82 9.32
CA ASP A 124 -6.42 -2.43 10.73
C ASP A 124 -5.38 -3.05 11.65
N ALA A 125 -4.91 -4.27 11.35
CA ALA A 125 -3.82 -4.88 12.09
C ALA A 125 -2.54 -4.03 11.97
N HIS A 126 -2.22 -3.52 10.77
CA HIS A 126 -1.09 -2.60 10.58
C HIS A 126 -1.31 -1.27 11.31
N ASN A 127 -2.51 -0.69 11.20
CA ASN A 127 -2.89 0.53 11.93
C ASN A 127 -2.76 0.35 13.45
N ARG A 128 -3.16 -0.82 13.98
CA ARG A 128 -3.04 -1.20 15.39
C ARG A 128 -1.58 -1.26 15.80
N ASP A 129 -0.75 -1.98 15.05
CA ASP A 129 0.68 -2.12 15.33
C ASP A 129 1.40 -0.76 15.35
N ILE A 130 1.07 0.14 14.40
CA ILE A 130 1.58 1.51 14.38
C ILE A 130 1.13 2.28 15.62
N THR A 131 -0.16 2.24 15.94
CA THR A 131 -0.72 3.06 17.03
C THR A 131 -0.19 2.59 18.40
N GLU A 132 -0.05 1.28 18.61
CA GLU A 132 0.62 0.72 19.78
C GLU A 132 2.09 1.15 19.86
N LYS A 133 2.80 1.18 18.73
CA LYS A 133 4.18 1.66 18.67
C LYS A 133 4.30 3.14 19.03
N LEU A 134 3.38 3.99 18.58
CA LEU A 134 3.36 5.41 18.94
C LEU A 134 3.24 5.59 20.47
N VAL A 135 2.38 4.80 21.11
CA VAL A 135 2.25 4.78 22.58
C VAL A 135 3.55 4.32 23.25
N GLN A 136 4.12 3.19 22.80
CA GLN A 136 5.35 2.63 23.37
C GLN A 136 6.55 3.58 23.27
N GLU A 137 6.64 4.34 22.19
CA GLU A 137 7.69 5.33 21.95
C GLU A 137 7.33 6.74 22.45
N ALA A 138 6.20 6.89 23.17
CA ALA A 138 5.71 8.16 23.71
C ALA A 138 5.62 9.29 22.66
N VAL A 139 5.18 8.96 21.45
CA VAL A 139 4.98 9.91 20.36
C VAL A 139 3.67 10.67 20.59
N ILE A 140 3.77 12.00 20.63
CA ILE A 140 2.66 12.90 20.99
C ILE A 140 2.45 14.05 19.99
N THR A 141 3.09 13.98 18.83
CA THR A 141 3.02 15.03 17.81
C THR A 141 2.96 14.40 16.41
N PRO A 142 2.17 14.98 15.48
CA PRO A 142 2.15 14.54 14.10
C PRO A 142 3.50 14.73 13.40
N ASP A 143 4.38 15.61 13.89
CA ASP A 143 5.69 15.89 13.26
C ASP A 143 6.75 14.81 13.55
N ALA A 144 6.45 13.86 14.45
CA ALA A 144 7.36 12.76 14.75
C ALA A 144 7.57 11.86 13.54
N PHE A 145 8.83 11.47 13.29
CA PHE A 145 9.19 10.63 12.14
C PHE A 145 8.41 9.31 12.12
N GLN A 146 8.14 8.72 13.29
CA GLN A 146 7.35 7.51 13.45
C GLN A 146 5.97 7.62 12.80
N TRP A 147 5.32 8.79 12.89
CA TRP A 147 4.04 9.07 12.27
C TRP A 147 4.17 9.58 10.83
N GLN A 148 5.19 10.40 10.56
CA GLN A 148 5.46 10.93 9.22
C GLN A 148 5.79 9.82 8.23
N ALA A 149 6.49 8.77 8.65
CA ALA A 149 6.89 7.64 7.81
C ALA A 149 5.74 6.71 7.40
N GLN A 150 4.52 6.91 7.93
CA GLN A 150 3.35 6.10 7.59
C GLN A 150 2.64 6.63 6.36
N LEU A 151 2.06 5.73 5.55
CA LEU A 151 1.16 6.12 4.47
C LEU A 151 -0.19 6.55 5.06
N LYS A 152 -0.57 7.80 4.80
CA LYS A 152 -1.74 8.44 5.39
C LYS A 152 -2.67 8.95 4.31
N ALA A 153 -3.96 8.63 4.47
CA ALA A 153 -5.01 9.12 3.59
C ALA A 153 -5.66 10.37 4.19
N TYR A 154 -5.81 11.41 3.39
CA TYR A 154 -6.50 12.63 3.76
C TYR A 154 -7.60 12.91 2.75
N TRP A 155 -8.71 13.49 3.24
CA TRP A 155 -9.67 14.18 2.40
C TRP A 155 -9.32 15.66 2.40
N ASP A 156 -8.95 16.19 1.24
CA ASP A 156 -8.68 17.62 1.06
C ASP A 156 -10.01 18.34 0.84
N VAL A 157 -10.41 19.15 1.83
CA VAL A 157 -11.71 19.83 1.83
C VAL A 157 -11.76 20.93 0.76
N GLU A 158 -10.65 21.63 0.53
CA GLU A 158 -10.57 22.71 -0.46
C GLU A 158 -10.58 22.17 -1.88
N ALA A 159 -9.81 21.10 -2.13
CA ALA A 159 -9.76 20.46 -3.44
C ALA A 159 -10.97 19.53 -3.71
N ASP A 160 -11.74 19.20 -2.68
CA ASP A 160 -12.80 18.18 -2.70
C ASP A 160 -12.33 16.85 -3.28
N ASP A 161 -11.14 16.40 -2.87
CA ASP A 161 -10.43 15.25 -3.43
C ASP A 161 -9.61 14.51 -2.36
N CYS A 162 -9.24 13.25 -2.62
CA CYS A 162 -8.46 12.43 -1.71
C CYS A 162 -6.96 12.49 -2.03
N ARG A 163 -6.15 12.61 -1.00
CA ARG A 163 -4.70 12.68 -1.10
C ARG A 163 -4.02 11.65 -0.19
N GLN A 164 -3.06 10.94 -0.74
CA GLN A 164 -2.17 10.05 -0.01
C GLN A 164 -0.87 10.78 0.31
N LYS A 165 -0.44 10.79 1.58
CA LYS A 165 0.78 11.44 2.02
C LYS A 165 1.66 10.46 2.80
N ILE A 166 2.96 10.59 2.63
CA ILE A 166 3.97 9.86 3.40
C ILE A 166 5.25 10.71 3.41
N ALA A 167 5.69 11.05 4.62
CA ALA A 167 6.64 12.13 4.84
C ALA A 167 6.23 13.40 4.05
N ASP A 168 7.14 13.96 3.27
CA ASP A 168 6.94 15.11 2.37
C ASP A 168 6.34 14.74 1.00
N ALA A 169 6.28 13.45 0.65
CA ALA A 169 5.67 13.00 -0.59
C ALA A 169 4.14 13.00 -0.49
N ALA A 170 3.48 13.48 -1.55
CA ALA A 170 2.02 13.56 -1.59
C ALA A 170 1.47 13.33 -3.00
N PHE A 171 0.47 12.45 -3.10
CA PHE A 171 -0.12 11.99 -4.35
C PHE A 171 -1.63 12.15 -4.32
N TRP A 172 -2.20 12.60 -5.42
CA TRP A 172 -3.65 12.51 -5.62
C TRP A 172 -4.05 11.04 -5.73
N TYR A 173 -5.20 10.68 -5.16
CA TYR A 173 -5.74 9.35 -5.34
C TYR A 173 -6.11 9.14 -6.81
N GLY A 174 -5.68 8.03 -7.41
CA GLY A 174 -5.83 7.79 -8.85
C GLY A 174 -7.25 7.36 -9.27
N TYR A 175 -8.08 6.92 -8.32
CA TYR A 175 -9.46 6.46 -8.55
C TYR A 175 -9.61 5.30 -9.55
N GLU A 176 -8.53 4.61 -9.89
CA GLU A 176 -8.63 3.40 -10.69
C GLU A 176 -9.30 2.29 -9.88
N TYR A 177 -10.18 1.53 -10.51
CA TYR A 177 -10.89 0.45 -9.83
C TYR A 177 -10.00 -0.77 -9.67
N LEU A 178 -9.76 -1.17 -8.43
CA LEU A 178 -8.84 -2.26 -8.09
C LEU A 178 -9.55 -3.59 -7.83
N GLY A 179 -10.88 -3.59 -7.83
CA GLY A 179 -11.66 -4.76 -7.43
C GLY A 179 -11.73 -4.96 -5.92
N ASN A 180 -12.31 -6.10 -5.54
CA ASN A 180 -12.36 -6.59 -4.17
C ASN A 180 -11.49 -7.85 -4.07
N GLY A 181 -10.17 -7.64 -4.19
CA GLY A 181 -9.15 -8.69 -4.16
C GLY A 181 -8.35 -8.67 -2.86
N PRO A 182 -7.61 -9.76 -2.56
CA PRO A 182 -6.79 -9.85 -1.36
C PRO A 182 -5.68 -8.78 -1.35
N ARG A 183 -5.34 -8.30 -0.16
CA ARG A 183 -4.26 -7.34 0.08
C ARG A 183 -2.98 -8.01 0.59
N LEU A 184 -1.85 -7.34 0.39
CA LEU A 184 -0.59 -7.73 1.00
C LEU A 184 -0.63 -7.36 2.50
N VAL A 185 -0.05 -8.21 3.35
CA VAL A 185 0.17 -7.85 4.74
C VAL A 185 1.33 -6.86 4.81
N VAL A 186 1.05 -5.67 5.34
CA VAL A 186 2.06 -4.63 5.52
C VAL A 186 2.89 -4.93 6.78
N THR A 187 4.20 -4.86 6.64
CA THR A 187 5.21 -5.13 7.68
C THR A 187 6.22 -3.99 7.74
N PRO A 188 7.06 -3.89 8.79
CA PRO A 188 8.14 -2.89 8.83
C PRO A 188 9.13 -2.98 7.65
N LEU A 189 9.24 -4.14 6.99
CA LEU A 189 10.03 -4.27 5.77
C LEU A 189 9.34 -3.57 4.58
N THR A 190 8.05 -3.78 4.41
CA THR A 190 7.28 -3.20 3.29
C THR A 190 7.06 -1.69 3.49
N ASP A 191 6.92 -1.22 4.73
CA ASP A 191 6.85 0.23 5.04
C ASP A 191 8.10 0.97 4.57
N ARG A 192 9.28 0.38 4.72
CA ARG A 192 10.52 0.98 4.19
C ARG A 192 10.50 1.08 2.67
N ILE A 193 9.92 0.09 1.98
CA ILE A 193 9.72 0.14 0.53
C ILE A 193 8.74 1.25 0.19
N TYR A 194 7.63 1.38 0.91
CA TYR A 194 6.65 2.45 0.73
C TYR A 194 7.30 3.84 0.82
N VAL A 195 8.04 4.11 1.90
CA VAL A 195 8.79 5.37 2.06
C VAL A 195 9.74 5.58 0.90
N THR A 196 10.60 4.61 0.58
CA THR A 196 11.62 4.82 -0.47
C THR A 196 11.02 4.97 -1.87
N ALA A 197 9.97 4.20 -2.17
CA ALA A 197 9.25 4.25 -3.44
C ALA A 197 8.54 5.58 -3.64
N THR A 198 7.78 6.03 -2.64
CA THR A 198 7.10 7.33 -2.72
C THR A 198 8.06 8.49 -2.79
N GLN A 199 9.17 8.45 -2.05
CA GLN A 199 10.25 9.44 -2.15
C GLN A 199 10.91 9.45 -3.53
N ALA A 200 11.12 8.28 -4.14
CA ALA A 200 11.64 8.21 -5.51
C ALA A 200 10.70 8.88 -6.51
N LEU A 201 9.39 8.60 -6.42
CA LEU A 201 8.38 9.20 -7.28
C LEU A 201 8.28 10.72 -7.05
N HIS A 202 8.34 11.18 -5.80
CA HIS A 202 8.33 12.60 -5.46
C HIS A 202 9.51 13.35 -6.11
N LEU A 203 10.67 12.68 -6.24
CA LEU A 203 11.86 13.20 -6.90
C LEU A 203 11.87 12.97 -8.43
N ASN A 204 10.78 12.47 -9.01
CA ASN A 204 10.66 12.12 -10.43
C ASN A 204 11.74 11.12 -10.86
N MET A 205 11.91 10.07 -10.07
CA MET A 205 12.83 8.95 -10.28
C MET A 205 12.08 7.62 -10.16
N GLY A 206 12.69 6.54 -10.66
CA GLY A 206 12.20 5.20 -10.37
C GLY A 206 12.67 4.68 -9.01
N CYS A 207 12.13 3.55 -8.56
CA CYS A 207 12.59 2.86 -7.35
C CYS A 207 13.12 1.45 -7.70
N ALA A 208 14.22 1.03 -7.06
CA ALA A 208 14.87 -0.24 -7.31
C ALA A 208 14.95 -1.13 -6.04
N PRO A 209 13.86 -1.83 -5.66
CA PRO A 209 13.91 -2.85 -4.64
C PRO A 209 14.81 -4.03 -5.05
N ALA A 210 15.77 -4.39 -4.20
CA ALA A 210 16.74 -5.45 -4.44
C ALA A 210 16.87 -6.37 -3.24
N GLY A 211 16.90 -7.68 -3.47
CA GLY A 211 17.06 -8.68 -2.40
C GLY A 211 16.74 -10.09 -2.88
N PRO A 212 16.81 -11.11 -2.00
CA PRO A 212 16.52 -12.50 -2.36
C PRO A 212 15.14 -12.71 -2.99
N ALA A 213 14.97 -13.81 -3.72
CA ALA A 213 13.66 -14.20 -4.24
C ALA A 213 12.66 -14.44 -3.09
N GLY A 214 11.39 -14.11 -3.30
CA GLY A 214 10.34 -14.33 -2.30
C GLY A 214 10.28 -13.33 -1.14
N THR A 215 11.02 -12.23 -1.20
CA THR A 215 11.00 -11.16 -0.17
C THR A 215 9.91 -10.10 -0.37
N GLY A 216 8.97 -10.31 -1.30
CA GLY A 216 7.81 -9.42 -1.48
C GLY A 216 8.07 -8.14 -2.25
N LYS A 217 9.16 -8.03 -3.03
CA LYS A 217 9.52 -6.81 -3.80
C LYS A 217 8.40 -6.34 -4.71
N THR A 218 7.97 -7.23 -5.61
CA THR A 218 6.98 -6.94 -6.66
C THR A 218 5.59 -6.77 -6.06
N GLU A 219 5.26 -7.60 -5.06
CA GLU A 219 4.01 -7.54 -4.31
C GLU A 219 3.88 -6.21 -3.56
N THR A 220 4.96 -5.71 -2.93
CA THR A 220 4.92 -4.43 -2.21
C THR A 220 4.76 -3.25 -3.14
N THR A 221 5.44 -3.25 -4.30
CA THR A 221 5.25 -2.20 -5.33
C THR A 221 3.80 -2.16 -5.80
N LYS A 222 3.22 -3.33 -6.09
CA LYS A 222 1.81 -3.44 -6.51
C LYS A 222 0.85 -2.99 -5.42
N ASP A 223 1.14 -3.35 -4.17
CA ASP A 223 0.31 -2.96 -3.03
C ASP A 223 0.34 -1.45 -2.77
N LEU A 224 1.51 -0.80 -2.91
CA LEU A 224 1.63 0.66 -2.86
C LEU A 224 0.81 1.33 -3.98
N ALA A 225 0.90 0.83 -5.21
CA ALA A 225 0.11 1.34 -6.33
C ALA A 225 -1.40 1.22 -6.05
N ASN A 226 -1.83 0.09 -5.48
CA ASN A 226 -3.21 -0.11 -5.04
C ASN A 226 -3.60 0.87 -3.92
N ALA A 227 -2.69 1.19 -3.00
CA ALA A 227 -2.97 2.14 -1.92
C ALA A 227 -3.23 3.56 -2.46
N VAL A 228 -2.58 3.94 -3.57
CA VAL A 228 -2.81 5.23 -4.27
C VAL A 228 -3.80 5.13 -5.44
N ALA A 229 -4.43 3.97 -5.65
CA ALA A 229 -5.34 3.65 -6.77
C ALA A 229 -4.79 3.98 -8.17
N LYS A 230 -3.58 3.47 -8.43
CA LYS A 230 -2.93 3.46 -9.74
C LYS A 230 -2.79 2.04 -10.26
N ALA A 231 -3.00 1.83 -11.56
CA ALA A 231 -2.66 0.58 -12.22
C ALA A 231 -1.15 0.41 -12.19
N CYS A 232 -0.72 -0.74 -11.68
CA CYS A 232 0.66 -1.19 -11.76
C CYS A 232 0.74 -2.42 -12.66
N PHE A 233 1.32 -2.27 -13.84
CA PHE A 233 1.60 -3.37 -14.75
C PHE A 233 2.91 -4.04 -14.37
N VAL A 234 2.89 -5.36 -14.20
CA VAL A 234 4.08 -6.13 -13.87
C VAL A 234 4.61 -6.77 -15.16
N PHE A 235 5.84 -6.43 -15.52
CA PHE A 235 6.53 -6.97 -16.69
C PHE A 235 7.62 -7.91 -16.21
N ASN A 236 7.55 -9.18 -16.57
CA ASN A 236 8.62 -10.14 -16.25
C ASN A 236 9.75 -9.96 -17.25
N ALA A 237 10.92 -9.48 -16.80
CA ALA A 237 12.06 -9.26 -17.67
C ALA A 237 12.67 -10.59 -18.13
N SER A 238 12.97 -10.66 -19.42
CA SER A 238 13.55 -11.83 -20.07
C SER A 238 14.71 -11.40 -20.96
N PRO A 239 15.76 -12.23 -21.15
CA PRO A 239 16.87 -11.91 -22.06
C PRO A 239 16.45 -11.61 -23.50
N GLU A 240 15.29 -12.12 -23.93
CA GLU A 240 14.70 -11.92 -25.25
C GLU A 240 13.98 -10.57 -25.40
N MET A 241 13.78 -9.83 -24.31
CA MET A 241 13.12 -8.54 -24.34
C MET A 241 14.07 -7.47 -24.89
N ASP A 242 13.68 -6.84 -26.00
CA ASP A 242 14.51 -5.88 -26.70
C ASP A 242 14.24 -4.42 -26.29
N TYR A 243 15.10 -3.52 -26.76
CA TYR A 243 14.97 -2.09 -26.47
C TYR A 243 13.73 -1.46 -27.11
N GLN A 244 13.19 -2.04 -28.18
CA GLN A 244 11.97 -1.52 -28.84
C GLN A 244 10.75 -1.77 -27.97
N THR A 245 10.63 -2.99 -27.42
CA THR A 245 9.60 -3.38 -26.47
C THR A 245 9.66 -2.51 -25.22
N MET A 246 10.86 -2.31 -24.66
CA MET A 246 11.06 -1.42 -23.51
C MET A 246 10.66 0.03 -23.80
N GLY A 247 11.03 0.55 -24.96
CA GLY A 247 10.62 1.88 -25.42
C GLY A 247 9.10 2.00 -25.53
N ALA A 248 8.43 1.01 -26.13
CA ALA A 248 6.97 0.99 -26.24
C ALA A 248 6.28 0.96 -24.86
N ILE A 249 6.81 0.18 -23.91
CA ILE A 249 6.30 0.15 -22.54
C ILE A 249 6.46 1.52 -21.88
N PHE A 250 7.64 2.15 -21.95
CA PHE A 250 7.85 3.47 -21.35
C PHE A 250 6.95 4.55 -21.96
N LYS A 251 6.72 4.52 -23.29
CA LYS A 251 5.74 5.39 -23.96
C LYS A 251 4.33 5.18 -23.41
N GLY A 252 3.91 3.92 -23.27
CA GLY A 252 2.61 3.56 -22.70
C GLY A 252 2.43 4.02 -21.25
N LEU A 253 3.43 3.80 -20.39
CA LEU A 253 3.40 4.25 -19.00
C LEU A 253 3.35 5.77 -18.90
N ALA A 254 4.21 6.47 -19.66
CA ALA A 254 4.29 7.94 -19.64
C ALA A 254 3.00 8.60 -20.14
N SER A 255 2.36 8.04 -21.16
CA SER A 255 1.12 8.60 -21.73
C SER A 255 -0.13 8.30 -20.93
N SER A 256 -0.16 7.17 -20.21
CA SER A 256 -1.32 6.76 -19.40
C SER A 256 -1.23 7.19 -17.94
N GLY A 257 -0.06 7.64 -17.47
CA GLY A 257 0.16 7.95 -16.06
C GLY A 257 0.16 6.71 -15.15
N THR A 258 0.30 5.52 -15.72
CA THR A 258 0.27 4.25 -14.97
C THR A 258 1.67 3.90 -14.48
N TRP A 259 1.74 2.91 -13.58
CA TRP A 259 3.00 2.45 -13.01
C TRP A 259 3.44 1.14 -13.67
N GLY A 260 4.75 0.99 -13.87
CA GLY A 260 5.36 -0.24 -14.37
C GLY A 260 6.32 -0.82 -13.34
N CYS A 261 6.14 -2.09 -12.99
CA CYS A 261 7.08 -2.86 -12.19
C CYS A 261 7.74 -3.92 -13.08
N PHE A 262 9.02 -3.70 -13.41
CA PHE A 262 9.81 -4.64 -14.16
C PHE A 262 10.44 -5.65 -13.21
N ASP A 263 9.84 -6.83 -13.15
CA ASP A 263 10.28 -7.92 -12.31
C ASP A 263 11.56 -8.53 -12.88
N GLU A 264 12.53 -8.78 -12.01
CA GLU A 264 13.79 -9.43 -12.38
C GLU A 264 14.58 -8.68 -13.46
N PHE A 265 14.55 -7.35 -13.42
CA PHE A 265 15.07 -6.44 -14.45
C PHE A 265 16.53 -6.70 -14.85
N ASN A 266 17.34 -7.20 -13.91
CA ASN A 266 18.72 -7.58 -14.14
C ASN A 266 18.91 -8.86 -14.98
N ARG A 267 17.84 -9.40 -15.60
CA ARG A 267 17.91 -10.44 -16.65
C ARG A 267 18.11 -9.89 -18.06
N LEU A 268 17.85 -8.60 -18.26
CA LEU A 268 18.07 -7.97 -19.57
C LEU A 268 19.56 -7.95 -19.91
N VAL A 269 19.87 -8.14 -21.19
CA VAL A 269 21.25 -8.06 -21.67
C VAL A 269 21.81 -6.64 -21.50
N PRO A 270 23.13 -6.48 -21.26
CA PRO A 270 23.75 -5.18 -20.99
C PRO A 270 23.48 -4.11 -22.05
N GLU A 271 23.41 -4.50 -23.32
CA GLU A 271 23.14 -3.62 -24.45
C GLU A 271 21.73 -3.01 -24.34
N VAL A 272 20.74 -3.82 -23.95
CA VAL A 272 19.36 -3.36 -23.74
C VAL A 272 19.27 -2.46 -22.51
N LEU A 273 19.95 -2.80 -21.41
CA LEU A 273 20.01 -1.95 -20.21
C LEU A 273 20.59 -0.56 -20.51
N SER A 274 21.62 -0.50 -21.36
CA SER A 274 22.23 0.76 -21.79
C SER A 274 21.22 1.64 -22.55
N VAL A 275 20.49 1.07 -23.52
CA VAL A 275 19.47 1.82 -24.27
C VAL A 275 18.29 2.22 -23.36
N CYS A 276 17.87 1.33 -22.45
CA CYS A 276 16.83 1.63 -21.47
C CYS A 276 17.17 2.83 -20.59
N THR A 277 18.46 3.04 -20.29
CA THR A 277 18.93 4.21 -19.53
C THR A 277 18.54 5.50 -20.25
N VAL A 278 18.80 5.59 -21.55
CA VAL A 278 18.48 6.79 -22.35
C VAL A 278 16.97 6.97 -22.46
N GLN A 279 16.23 5.87 -22.68
CA GLN A 279 14.77 5.91 -22.81
C GLN A 279 14.08 6.37 -21.52
N PHE A 280 14.43 5.77 -20.38
CA PHE A 280 13.83 6.13 -19.11
C PHE A 280 14.28 7.51 -18.64
N LYS A 281 15.53 7.90 -18.91
CA LYS A 281 16.01 9.26 -18.64
C LYS A 281 15.16 10.31 -19.37
N ALA A 282 14.81 10.07 -20.64
CA ALA A 282 13.97 11.00 -21.40
C ALA A 282 12.60 11.21 -20.74
N VAL A 283 12.00 10.15 -20.19
CA VAL A 283 10.75 10.26 -19.41
C VAL A 283 10.97 11.09 -18.15
N CYS A 284 12.00 10.77 -17.35
CA CYS A 284 12.31 11.50 -16.11
C CYS A 284 12.59 12.99 -16.37
N ASP A 285 13.35 13.31 -17.41
CA ASP A 285 13.67 14.68 -17.80
C ASP A 285 12.40 15.44 -18.22
N ALA A 286 11.51 14.81 -18.99
CA ALA A 286 10.25 15.41 -19.42
C ALA A 286 9.32 15.72 -18.23
N VAL A 287 9.23 14.80 -17.25
CA VAL A 287 8.46 15.02 -16.01
C VAL A 287 9.05 16.17 -15.20
N LYS A 288 10.38 16.18 -15.01
CA LYS A 288 11.09 17.25 -14.28
C LYS A 288 10.91 18.62 -14.95
N ALA A 289 10.94 18.66 -16.27
CA ALA A 289 10.70 19.86 -17.07
C ALA A 289 9.21 20.24 -17.18
N LYS A 290 8.30 19.45 -16.59
CA LYS A 290 6.84 19.65 -16.60
C LYS A 290 6.28 19.80 -18.02
N LEU A 291 6.82 19.03 -18.95
CA LEU A 291 6.35 19.03 -20.34
C LEU A 291 4.95 18.38 -20.42
N LYS A 292 4.13 18.83 -21.37
CA LYS A 292 2.85 18.16 -21.69
C LYS A 292 3.02 17.09 -22.76
N VAL A 293 4.02 17.24 -23.62
CA VAL A 293 4.37 16.35 -24.71
C VAL A 293 5.89 16.30 -24.77
N PHE A 294 6.45 15.10 -25.01
CA PHE A 294 7.89 14.91 -25.21
C PHE A 294 8.14 13.90 -26.32
N VAL A 295 9.35 13.88 -26.86
CA VAL A 295 9.72 12.96 -27.93
C VAL A 295 10.53 11.79 -27.37
N LEU A 296 10.12 10.57 -27.70
CA LEU A 296 10.85 9.35 -27.36
C LEU A 296 11.00 8.47 -28.59
N GLN A 297 12.24 8.23 -29.01
CA GLN A 297 12.57 7.46 -30.23
C GLN A 297 11.89 7.99 -31.50
N GLY A 298 11.73 9.31 -31.62
CA GLY A 298 11.11 9.96 -32.78
C GLY A 298 9.59 10.11 -32.69
N ASP A 299 8.93 9.48 -31.71
CA ASP A 299 7.49 9.61 -31.51
C ASP A 299 7.17 10.71 -30.50
N GLU A 300 6.18 11.55 -30.80
CA GLU A 300 5.60 12.51 -29.86
C GLU A 300 4.61 11.83 -28.92
N ILE A 301 4.84 11.95 -27.62
CA ILE A 301 4.09 11.26 -26.56
C ILE A 301 3.53 12.31 -25.61
N THR A 302 2.21 12.29 -25.38
CA THR A 302 1.58 13.05 -24.30
C THR A 302 2.10 12.56 -22.96
N LEU A 303 2.35 13.46 -22.02
CA LEU A 303 2.89 13.11 -20.71
C LEU A 303 1.85 13.30 -19.62
N ASP A 304 1.56 12.21 -18.89
CA ASP A 304 0.96 12.27 -17.57
C ASP A 304 2.09 12.12 -16.52
N PRO A 305 2.36 13.18 -15.73
CA PRO A 305 3.47 13.19 -14.77
C PRO A 305 3.28 12.22 -13.59
N SER A 306 2.10 11.60 -13.45
CA SER A 306 1.84 10.61 -12.40
C SER A 306 2.36 9.20 -12.72
N CYS A 307 2.99 9.01 -13.89
CA CYS A 307 3.63 7.76 -14.26
C CYS A 307 4.80 7.40 -13.30
N GLY A 308 5.03 6.10 -13.11
CA GLY A 308 6.07 5.61 -12.21
C GLY A 308 6.73 4.34 -12.73
N ALA A 309 8.01 4.14 -12.41
CA ALA A 309 8.73 2.93 -12.80
C ALA A 309 9.48 2.31 -11.62
N PHE A 310 9.40 0.99 -11.54
CA PHE A 310 10.00 0.19 -10.50
C PHE A 310 10.76 -0.96 -11.13
N ILE A 311 11.96 -1.25 -10.65
CA ILE A 311 12.74 -2.40 -11.09
C ILE A 311 13.03 -3.29 -9.89
N THR A 312 12.77 -4.59 -10.01
CA THR A 312 13.15 -5.53 -8.96
C THR A 312 14.40 -6.30 -9.36
N MET A 313 15.27 -6.54 -8.38
CA MET A 313 16.52 -7.27 -8.61
C MET A 313 16.68 -8.40 -7.61
N ASN A 314 17.23 -9.50 -8.10
CA ASN A 314 17.72 -10.63 -7.30
C ASN A 314 19.25 -10.67 -7.46
N PRO A 315 20.02 -10.00 -6.57
CA PRO A 315 21.48 -10.02 -6.63
C PRO A 315 22.04 -11.43 -6.37
N GLY A 316 23.18 -11.77 -6.97
CA GLY A 316 23.90 -13.01 -6.70
C GLY A 316 23.38 -14.28 -7.39
N TYR A 317 22.31 -14.17 -8.20
CA TYR A 317 21.84 -15.28 -9.03
C TYR A 317 22.64 -15.37 -10.35
N LEU A 318 22.84 -16.59 -10.83
CA LEU A 318 23.47 -16.84 -12.14
C LEU A 318 22.65 -16.22 -13.28
N GLY A 319 23.34 -15.71 -14.30
CA GLY A 319 22.71 -15.09 -15.47
C GLY A 319 22.11 -13.70 -15.20
N ARG A 320 22.60 -12.99 -14.18
CA ARG A 320 22.18 -11.62 -13.86
C ARG A 320 23.26 -10.61 -14.21
N SER A 321 22.86 -9.56 -14.91
CA SER A 321 23.74 -8.45 -15.29
C SER A 321 23.78 -7.41 -14.18
N GLU A 322 24.91 -6.72 -14.04
CA GLU A 322 24.95 -5.48 -13.26
C GLU A 322 24.24 -4.36 -14.01
N LEU A 323 23.55 -3.49 -13.28
CA LEU A 323 22.93 -2.31 -13.88
C LEU A 323 24.03 -1.30 -14.29
N PRO A 324 23.93 -0.66 -15.46
CA PRO A 324 24.79 0.46 -15.83
C PRO A 324 24.70 1.61 -14.82
N GLU A 325 25.79 2.32 -14.58
CA GLU A 325 25.83 3.44 -13.62
C GLU A 325 24.84 4.55 -13.98
N GLY A 326 24.69 4.86 -15.27
CA GLY A 326 23.68 5.82 -15.74
C GLY A 326 22.26 5.41 -15.39
N LEU A 327 21.96 4.10 -15.37
CA LEU A 327 20.66 3.58 -14.97
C LEU A 327 20.48 3.64 -13.45
N LYS A 328 21.49 3.23 -12.69
CA LYS A 328 21.46 3.30 -11.21
C LYS A 328 21.16 4.73 -10.74
N ALA A 329 21.67 5.75 -11.44
CA ALA A 329 21.40 7.15 -11.14
C ALA A 329 19.92 7.58 -11.35
N LEU A 330 19.12 6.81 -12.09
CA LEU A 330 17.70 7.10 -12.35
C LEU A 330 16.76 6.39 -11.35
N PHE A 331 17.28 5.45 -10.56
CA PHE A 331 16.49 4.67 -9.62
C PHE A 331 17.02 4.80 -8.20
N ARG A 332 16.13 5.07 -7.24
CA ARG A 332 16.49 5.05 -5.83
C ARG A 332 16.56 3.60 -5.34
N PRO A 333 17.71 3.11 -4.84
CA PRO A 333 17.84 1.73 -4.42
C PRO A 333 17.20 1.51 -3.04
N ILE A 334 16.65 0.31 -2.82
CA ILE A 334 16.32 -0.18 -1.48
C ILE A 334 16.66 -1.66 -1.37
N THR A 335 17.37 -2.03 -0.31
CA THR A 335 17.64 -3.44 0.00
C THR A 335 16.53 -4.03 0.85
N VAL A 336 15.96 -5.13 0.40
CA VAL A 336 14.94 -5.89 1.12
C VAL A 336 15.51 -7.23 1.56
N MET A 337 15.34 -7.55 2.84
CA MET A 337 15.84 -8.78 3.44
C MET A 337 14.68 -9.71 3.80
N VAL A 338 14.94 -10.67 4.69
CA VAL A 338 13.96 -11.66 5.12
C VAL A 338 12.76 -10.97 5.79
N PRO A 339 11.52 -11.23 5.33
CA PRO A 339 10.32 -10.69 5.97
C PRO A 339 10.04 -11.37 7.32
N ASP A 340 9.27 -10.71 8.18
CA ASP A 340 8.80 -11.28 9.44
C ASP A 340 7.59 -12.19 9.18
N PHE A 341 7.83 -13.51 9.10
CA PHE A 341 6.76 -14.47 8.88
C PHE A 341 5.78 -14.53 10.04
N ALA A 342 6.19 -14.31 11.29
CA ALA A 342 5.28 -14.40 12.43
C ALA A 342 4.20 -13.32 12.34
N LEU A 343 4.59 -12.09 12.01
CA LEU A 343 3.64 -10.98 11.81
C LEU A 343 2.68 -11.26 10.65
N ILE A 344 3.20 -11.77 9.52
CA ILE A 344 2.35 -12.09 8.36
C ILE A 344 1.31 -13.16 8.73
N MET A 345 1.72 -14.19 9.46
CA MET A 345 0.82 -15.26 9.90
C MET A 345 -0.20 -14.79 10.93
N GLU A 346 0.18 -13.91 11.87
CA GLU A 346 -0.75 -13.29 12.81
C GLU A 346 -1.88 -12.58 12.06
N ASN A 347 -1.54 -11.76 11.05
CA ASN A 347 -2.52 -11.06 10.23
C ASN A 347 -3.45 -12.03 9.47
N MET A 348 -2.88 -13.08 8.87
CA MET A 348 -3.66 -14.10 8.17
C MET A 348 -4.64 -14.83 9.11
N PHE A 349 -4.19 -15.22 10.31
CA PHE A 349 -5.07 -15.82 11.32
C PHE A 349 -6.18 -14.85 11.76
N MET A 350 -5.88 -13.56 11.96
CA MET A 350 -6.93 -12.59 12.27
C MET A 350 -7.96 -12.48 11.15
N ALA A 351 -7.52 -12.45 9.89
CA ALA A 351 -8.41 -12.39 8.73
C ALA A 351 -9.35 -13.61 8.63
N GLU A 352 -8.89 -14.78 9.06
CA GLU A 352 -9.69 -16.01 9.16
C GLU A 352 -10.55 -16.09 10.44
N GLY A 353 -10.50 -15.08 11.32
CA GLY A 353 -11.37 -14.98 12.49
C GLY A 353 -10.79 -15.56 13.79
N PHE A 354 -9.49 -15.84 13.84
CA PHE A 354 -8.84 -16.33 15.07
C PHE A 354 -8.55 -15.17 16.03
N LEU A 355 -9.12 -15.22 17.25
CA LEU A 355 -8.91 -14.21 18.30
C LEU A 355 -7.52 -14.33 18.95
N GLU A 356 -6.98 -15.55 19.08
CA GLU A 356 -5.65 -15.82 19.64
C GLU A 356 -4.55 -15.84 18.56
N ALA A 357 -4.74 -15.11 17.46
CA ALA A 357 -3.87 -15.12 16.28
C ALA A 357 -2.38 -14.94 16.60
N LYS A 358 -2.04 -14.03 17.53
CA LYS A 358 -0.65 -13.76 17.94
C LYS A 358 0.05 -14.98 18.53
N ILE A 359 -0.66 -15.73 19.40
CA ILE A 359 -0.11 -16.95 20.02
C ILE A 359 0.00 -18.06 18.98
N LEU A 360 -1.00 -18.20 18.12
CA LEU A 360 -1.01 -19.20 17.03
C LEU A 360 0.13 -18.95 16.04
N ALA A 361 0.31 -17.71 15.59
CA ALA A 361 1.38 -17.31 14.69
C ALA A 361 2.76 -17.62 15.25
N LYS A 362 3.00 -17.34 16.54
CA LYS A 362 4.26 -17.68 17.21
C LYS A 362 4.51 -19.18 17.29
N LYS A 363 3.48 -19.98 17.61
CA LYS A 363 3.60 -21.44 17.66
C LYS A 363 3.86 -22.01 16.27
N PHE A 364 3.11 -21.54 15.27
CA PHE A 364 3.21 -22.00 13.89
C PHE A 364 4.55 -21.61 13.25
N SER A 365 5.03 -20.38 13.46
CA SER A 365 6.35 -19.94 13.00
C SER A 365 7.47 -20.76 13.62
N THR A 366 7.40 -21.01 14.94
CA THR A 366 8.39 -21.82 15.65
C THR A 366 8.40 -23.26 15.12
N LEU A 367 7.23 -23.85 14.88
CA LEU A 367 7.12 -25.19 14.31
C LEU A 367 7.79 -25.27 12.94
N TYR A 368 7.46 -24.36 12.01
CA TYR A 368 8.03 -24.37 10.66
C TYR A 368 9.54 -24.14 10.66
N PHE A 369 10.02 -23.23 11.52
CA PHE A 369 11.45 -23.00 11.70
C PHE A 369 12.16 -24.27 12.20
N LEU A 370 11.61 -24.94 13.22
CA LEU A 370 12.15 -26.19 13.73
C LEU A 370 12.09 -27.32 12.69
N CYS A 371 11.02 -27.41 11.90
CA CYS A 371 10.93 -28.38 10.82
C CYS A 371 12.00 -28.13 9.74
N GLN A 372 12.22 -26.87 9.36
CA GLN A 372 13.27 -26.51 8.41
C GLN A 372 14.66 -26.90 8.93
N ASP A 373 14.93 -26.73 10.22
CA ASP A 373 16.24 -27.00 10.82
C ASP A 373 16.48 -28.48 11.12
N LEU A 374 15.47 -29.18 11.64
CA LEU A 374 15.61 -30.54 12.19
C LEU A 374 15.26 -31.65 11.20
N LEU A 375 14.44 -31.40 10.17
CA LEU A 375 14.10 -32.41 9.18
C LEU A 375 15.22 -32.58 8.14
N SER A 376 15.16 -33.68 7.39
CA SER A 376 16.09 -33.95 6.30
C SER A 376 16.03 -32.86 5.23
N LYS A 377 17.16 -32.57 4.57
CA LYS A 377 17.25 -31.53 3.53
C LYS A 377 16.78 -32.06 2.16
N ALA A 378 15.59 -32.63 2.12
CA ALA A 378 14.98 -33.12 0.88
C ALA A 378 14.56 -31.93 -0.02
N PRO A 379 14.84 -31.96 -1.34
CA PRO A 379 14.54 -30.83 -2.23
C PRO A 379 13.04 -30.59 -2.42
N GLN A 380 12.18 -31.53 -2.02
CA GLN A 380 10.73 -31.40 -2.08
C GLN A 380 10.15 -30.64 -0.88
N TYR A 381 10.93 -30.38 0.16
CA TYR A 381 10.46 -29.60 1.31
C TYR A 381 10.56 -28.12 1.00
N ASP A 382 9.40 -27.45 0.97
CA ASP A 382 9.29 -26.01 0.78
C ASP A 382 8.74 -25.36 2.06
N TRP A 383 9.62 -24.66 2.76
CA TRP A 383 9.31 -23.87 3.96
C TRP A 383 9.10 -22.38 3.63
N GLY A 384 9.02 -22.03 2.34
CA GLY A 384 8.83 -20.68 1.88
C GLY A 384 7.43 -20.15 2.16
N MET A 385 7.32 -18.82 2.23
CA MET A 385 6.06 -18.12 2.53
C MET A 385 4.91 -18.49 1.57
N ARG A 386 5.23 -18.82 0.31
CA ARG A 386 4.21 -19.24 -0.67
C ARG A 386 3.54 -20.55 -0.26
N ALA A 387 4.32 -21.53 0.19
CA ALA A 387 3.79 -22.81 0.67
C ALA A 387 3.01 -22.63 1.98
N ILE A 388 3.56 -21.84 2.91
CA ILE A 388 2.89 -21.50 4.18
C ILE A 388 1.53 -20.84 3.94
N LYS A 389 1.46 -19.88 3.01
CA LYS A 389 0.22 -19.17 2.64
C LYS A 389 -0.86 -20.08 2.04
N SER A 390 -0.53 -21.27 1.54
CA SER A 390 -1.52 -22.23 1.06
C SER A 390 -2.12 -23.09 2.19
N VAL A 391 -1.43 -23.17 3.33
CA VAL A 391 -1.88 -23.92 4.51
C VAL A 391 -2.75 -23.05 5.41
N LEU A 392 -2.36 -21.78 5.55
CA LEU A 392 -3.12 -20.73 6.24
C LEU A 392 -4.28 -20.27 5.38
#